data_AF-A0A945X2B9-F1
#
_entry.id   AF-A0A945X2B9-F1
#
_cell.length_a   1.000
_cell.length_b   1.000
_cell.length_c   1.000
_cell.angle_alpha   90.00
_cell.angle_beta   90.00
_cell.angle_gamma   90.00
#
_symmetry.space_group_name_H-M   'P 1'
#
loop_
_entity.id
_entity.type
_entity.pdbx_description
1 polymer ?
#
loop_
_entity_poly.entity_id
_entity_poly.type
_entity_poly.pdbx_seq_one_letter_code
_entity_poly.pdbx_strand_id
1 'polypeptide(L)'
;MNNAKSLPRRQRLANGYTPDSANELSEWLKERIIIKESHWKTLIEGMSRDHDLEPSHSWHPIKTQLRRRHDDVSEKSLIFHASHGATLRSTVWSHRKPRIQFLDNDMNWIDEDEISVTNKKDANTSPESLILDWLQYSGPIDLKELAESLGADRDLLQTILSSSVGEKKLISGHLETDSKALQFCDPTNLEILLRMKRRASRISFEALPGLHLQGFLAFFQGLGSTSNRDSLSESLNQLLFYPAACPLWESEILPARWQNYTKKIFDLELLESQLIWLGTGKQEIQFAYTDELHLGRSTQPNLENPDIGSDHFLP
;
A
#
# COMPACT_ATOMS: atom_id res chain seq x y z
N MET A 1 10.69 -0.44 -1.99
CA MET A 1 9.36 -0.01 -1.49
C MET A 1 9.57 1.32 -0.82
N ASN A 2 9.29 2.43 -1.49
CA ASN A 2 9.45 3.72 -0.82
C ASN A 2 8.26 4.00 0.12
N ASN A 3 8.36 3.45 1.34
CA ASN A 3 7.47 3.66 2.50
C ASN A 3 7.56 5.08 3.10
N ALA A 4 8.32 5.98 2.45
CA ALA A 4 8.79 7.25 2.98
C ALA A 4 7.71 8.25 3.44
N LYS A 5 6.43 8.06 3.06
CA LYS A 5 5.33 8.97 3.45
C LYS A 5 4.30 8.36 4.41
N SER A 6 4.09 7.05 4.40
CA SER A 6 3.06 6.38 5.21
C SER A 6 3.55 6.04 6.61
N LEU A 7 4.77 5.50 6.70
CA LEU A 7 5.36 5.07 7.96
C LEU A 7 5.61 6.25 8.93
N PRO A 8 6.13 7.42 8.49
CA PRO A 8 6.32 8.56 9.39
C PRO A 8 5.00 9.06 10.00
N ARG A 9 3.87 8.97 9.29
CA ARG A 9 2.56 9.36 9.86
C ARG A 9 2.14 8.43 11.00
N ARG A 10 2.33 7.11 10.82
CA ARG A 10 2.02 6.12 11.87
C ARG A 10 2.95 6.24 13.08
N GLN A 11 4.20 6.61 12.82
CA GLN A 11 5.20 6.91 13.84
C GLN A 11 5.06 8.34 14.44
N ARG A 12 4.04 9.13 14.04
CA ARG A 12 3.85 10.53 14.48
C ARG A 12 5.05 11.45 14.22
N LEU A 13 5.86 11.12 13.22
CA LEU A 13 7.01 11.90 12.75
C LEU A 13 6.68 12.82 11.57
N ALA A 14 5.52 12.63 10.95
CA ALA A 14 5.06 13.48 9.85
C ALA A 14 4.55 14.84 10.34
N ASN A 15 4.66 15.86 9.49
CA ASN A 15 4.15 17.20 9.75
C ASN A 15 2.64 17.21 10.06
N GLY A 16 2.28 17.81 11.19
CA GLY A 16 0.92 17.92 11.73
C GLY A 16 0.43 16.66 12.45
N TYR A 17 1.31 15.70 12.75
CA TYR A 17 0.97 14.44 13.43
C TYR A 17 1.71 14.23 14.74
N THR A 18 2.61 15.14 15.14
CA THR A 18 3.35 15.04 16.40
C THR A 18 2.45 15.34 17.58
N PRO A 19 2.74 14.79 18.78
CA PRO A 19 2.01 15.15 20.00
C PRO A 19 1.99 16.66 20.24
N ASP A 20 0.87 17.18 20.74
CA ASP A 20 0.66 18.62 20.99
C ASP A 20 1.08 19.05 22.40
N SER A 21 1.33 18.09 23.30
CA SER A 21 1.56 18.33 24.71
C SER A 21 2.41 17.25 25.35
N ALA A 22 3.01 17.57 26.51
CA ALA A 22 3.78 16.61 27.29
C ALA A 22 2.95 15.38 27.71
N ASN A 23 1.67 15.60 28.04
CA ASN A 23 0.77 14.51 28.43
C ASN A 23 0.47 13.58 27.25
N GLU A 24 0.17 14.14 26.07
CA GLU A 24 -0.03 13.32 24.87
C GLU A 24 1.25 12.55 24.49
N LEU A 25 2.42 13.18 24.63
CA LEU A 25 3.71 12.52 24.41
C LEU A 25 3.92 11.33 25.37
N SER A 26 3.53 11.46 26.64
CA SER A 26 3.62 10.36 27.61
C SER A 26 2.69 9.21 27.25
N GLU A 27 1.41 9.49 26.95
CA GLU A 27 0.45 8.45 26.53
C GLU A 27 0.92 7.75 25.25
N TRP A 28 1.43 8.52 24.28
CA TRP A 28 2.00 7.97 23.06
C TRP A 28 3.20 7.05 23.35
N LEU A 29 4.11 7.45 24.24
CA LEU A 29 5.26 6.63 24.61
C LEU A 29 4.82 5.36 25.35
N LYS A 30 3.77 5.42 26.17
CA LYS A 30 3.17 4.22 26.79
C LYS A 30 2.65 3.25 25.73
N GLU A 31 1.96 3.71 24.69
CA GLU A 31 1.47 2.82 23.62
C GLU A 31 2.61 2.16 22.84
N ARG A 32 3.71 2.88 22.61
CA ARG A 32 4.84 2.40 21.78
C ARG A 32 5.81 1.48 22.53
N ILE A 33 5.65 1.36 23.85
CA ILE A 33 6.47 0.56 24.77
C ILE A 33 7.92 1.08 24.85
N ILE A 34 8.66 1.05 23.73
CA ILE A 34 10.05 1.46 23.63
C ILE A 34 10.38 1.98 22.23
N ILE A 35 11.24 2.98 22.14
CA ILE A 35 11.71 3.57 20.88
C ILE A 35 13.22 3.84 20.92
N LYS A 36 13.84 4.02 19.75
CA LYS A 36 15.24 4.46 19.65
C LYS A 36 15.39 5.91 20.12
N GLU A 37 16.52 6.25 20.75
CA GLU A 37 16.79 7.65 21.16
C GLU A 37 16.83 8.61 19.96
N SER A 38 17.29 8.15 18.79
CA SER A 38 17.23 8.94 17.56
C SER A 38 15.79 9.29 17.16
N HIS A 39 14.86 8.34 17.29
CA HIS A 39 13.43 8.58 17.06
C HIS A 39 12.91 9.60 18.06
N TRP A 40 13.24 9.46 19.35
CA TRP A 40 12.86 10.44 20.37
C TRP A 40 13.31 11.86 20.00
N LYS A 41 14.58 12.06 19.60
CA LYS A 41 15.10 13.37 19.18
C LYS A 41 14.32 13.98 18.03
N THR A 42 14.09 13.20 16.97
CA THR A 42 13.30 13.63 15.81
C THR A 42 11.84 13.96 16.17
N LEU A 43 11.25 13.24 17.14
CA LEU A 43 9.90 13.51 17.61
C LEU A 43 9.83 14.85 18.35
N ILE A 44 10.76 15.13 19.26
CA ILE A 44 10.84 16.41 19.99
C ILE A 44 11.06 17.58 19.04
N GLU A 45 11.95 17.44 18.05
CA GLU A 45 12.15 18.43 16.98
C GLU A 45 10.86 18.66 16.18
N GLY A 46 10.13 17.59 15.87
CA GLY A 46 8.84 17.65 15.18
C GLY A 46 7.76 18.40 15.98
N MET A 47 7.69 18.19 17.29
CA MET A 47 6.74 18.89 18.15
C MET A 47 6.99 20.40 18.17
N SER A 48 8.26 20.82 18.12
CA SER A 48 8.62 22.24 18.01
C SER A 48 8.17 22.84 16.67
N ARG A 49 8.36 22.09 15.58
CA ARG A 49 7.92 22.48 14.23
C ARG A 49 6.41 22.63 14.12
N ASP A 50 5.64 21.74 14.75
CA ASP A 50 4.19 21.63 14.51
C ASP A 50 3.36 22.50 15.47
N HIS A 51 3.88 22.78 16.69
CA HIS A 51 3.10 23.39 17.78
C HIS A 51 3.77 24.61 18.45
N ASP A 52 4.81 25.20 17.82
CA ASP A 52 5.58 26.33 18.36
C ASP A 52 6.11 26.11 19.80
N LEU A 53 6.38 24.84 20.14
CA LEU A 53 6.91 24.46 21.44
C LEU A 53 8.43 24.57 21.46
N GLU A 54 9.01 25.08 22.55
CA GLU A 54 10.46 25.05 22.76
C GLU A 54 10.94 23.59 22.95
N PRO A 55 11.86 23.07 22.10
CA PRO A 55 12.30 21.67 22.12
C PRO A 55 12.87 21.21 23.46
N SER A 56 13.50 22.15 24.18
CA SER A 56 14.05 21.90 25.50
C SER A 56 12.92 21.63 26.49
N HIS A 57 11.94 22.53 26.64
CA HIS A 57 10.96 22.50 27.74
C HIS A 57 9.72 21.64 27.51
N SER A 58 9.35 21.35 26.26
CA SER A 58 8.06 20.74 25.88
C SER A 58 7.75 19.41 26.56
N TRP A 59 8.77 18.63 26.91
CA TRP A 59 8.65 17.31 27.52
C TRP A 59 9.11 17.27 28.99
N HIS A 60 9.62 18.37 29.56
CA HIS A 60 10.05 18.43 30.96
C HIS A 60 8.98 17.97 31.98
N PRO A 61 7.67 18.25 31.79
CA PRO A 61 6.64 17.81 32.73
C PRO A 61 6.59 16.29 32.94
N ILE A 62 7.06 15.50 31.96
CA ILE A 62 7.05 14.04 32.01
C ILE A 62 8.41 13.43 32.33
N LYS A 63 9.42 14.23 32.72
CA LYS A 63 10.79 13.74 32.97
C LYS A 63 10.87 12.55 33.94
N THR A 64 10.04 12.53 34.98
CA THR A 64 10.01 11.46 35.99
C THR A 64 9.45 10.15 35.44
N GLN A 65 8.68 10.23 34.34
CA GLN A 65 8.06 9.12 33.64
C GLN A 65 8.96 8.53 32.55
N LEU A 66 10.07 9.22 32.21
CA LEU A 66 11.00 8.75 31.20
C LEU A 66 12.06 7.83 31.81
N ARG A 67 12.43 6.81 31.03
CA ARG A 67 13.58 5.96 31.30
C ARG A 67 14.38 5.79 30.02
N ARG A 68 15.70 5.64 30.17
CA ARG A 68 16.62 5.35 29.09
C ARG A 68 17.33 4.05 29.39
N ARG A 69 17.32 3.14 28.42
CA ARG A 69 18.23 2.00 28.40
C ARG A 69 19.52 2.45 27.72
N HIS A 70 20.63 2.36 28.43
CA HIS A 70 21.96 2.58 27.88
C HIS A 70 22.74 1.26 27.89
N ASP A 71 23.48 1.00 26.82
CA ASP A 71 24.29 -0.21 26.67
C ASP A 71 25.70 0.24 26.29
N ASP A 72 26.69 0.01 27.15
CA ASP A 72 28.09 0.43 26.90
C ASP A 72 28.67 -0.18 25.60
N VAL A 73 28.06 -1.27 25.12
CA VAL A 73 28.48 -2.00 23.90
C VAL A 73 27.83 -1.43 22.63
N SER A 74 26.73 -0.67 22.76
CA SER A 74 25.95 -0.16 21.63
C SER A 74 25.65 1.33 21.84
N GLU A 75 26.14 2.18 20.93
CA GLU A 75 25.79 3.62 20.90
C GLU A 75 24.28 3.88 20.76
N LYS A 76 23.49 2.85 20.47
CA LYS A 76 22.04 2.92 20.31
C LYS A 76 21.34 2.77 21.67
N SER A 77 21.05 3.90 22.30
CA SER A 77 20.19 3.94 23.48
C SER A 77 18.71 3.87 23.10
N LEU A 78 17.89 3.37 24.03
CA LEU A 78 16.45 3.27 23.87
C LEU A 78 15.73 4.09 24.94
N ILE A 79 14.60 4.71 24.58
CA ILE A 79 13.75 5.50 25.46
C ILE A 79 12.42 4.78 25.64
N PHE A 80 11.93 4.72 26.89
CA PHE A 80 10.66 4.09 27.22
C PHE A 80 10.00 4.77 28.43
N HIS A 81 8.70 4.51 28.60
CA HIS A 81 7.95 5.00 29.75
C HIS A 81 8.20 4.12 30.99
N ALA A 82 8.34 4.72 32.16
CA ALA A 82 8.69 4.06 33.42
C ALA A 82 7.75 2.90 33.79
N SER A 83 6.48 2.97 33.39
CA SER A 83 5.49 1.89 33.60
C SER A 83 5.90 0.56 32.95
N HIS A 84 6.68 0.59 31.87
CA HIS A 84 7.10 -0.62 31.15
C HIS A 84 8.40 -1.23 31.69
N GLY A 85 9.10 -0.54 32.60
CA GLY A 85 10.42 -0.95 33.08
C GLY A 85 10.42 -2.33 33.73
N ALA A 86 9.43 -2.63 34.57
CA ALA A 86 9.31 -3.94 35.23
C ALA A 86 9.07 -5.06 34.21
N THR A 87 8.10 -4.85 33.30
CA THR A 87 7.74 -5.80 32.25
C THR A 87 8.88 -6.07 31.28
N LEU A 88 9.59 -5.03 30.82
CA LEU A 88 10.74 -5.18 29.93
C LEU A 88 11.88 -5.95 30.61
N ARG A 89 12.16 -5.68 31.90
CA ARG A 89 13.16 -6.40 32.70
C ARG A 89 12.81 -7.88 32.88
N SER A 90 11.53 -8.21 33.12
CA SER A 90 11.10 -9.60 33.35
C SER A 90 10.90 -10.41 32.07
N THR A 91 10.76 -9.77 30.91
CA THR A 91 10.48 -10.42 29.62
C THR A 91 11.67 -10.31 28.66
N VAL A 92 11.71 -9.25 27.85
CA VAL A 92 12.64 -9.03 26.73
C VAL A 92 14.10 -8.90 27.21
N TRP A 93 14.32 -8.41 28.42
CA TRP A 93 15.66 -8.21 29.00
C TRP A 93 15.99 -9.20 30.13
N SER A 94 15.22 -10.27 30.26
CA SER A 94 15.42 -11.29 31.30
C SER A 94 16.82 -11.90 31.30
N HIS A 95 17.41 -12.12 30.12
CA HIS A 95 18.75 -12.71 29.96
C HIS A 95 19.89 -11.69 30.02
N ARG A 96 19.63 -10.43 29.69
CA ARG A 96 20.64 -9.36 29.69
C ARG A 96 20.05 -8.14 30.37
N LYS A 97 20.35 -7.97 31.67
CA LYS A 97 19.93 -6.81 32.46
C LYS A 97 20.70 -5.57 31.99
N PRO A 98 20.05 -4.61 31.30
CA PRO A 98 20.75 -3.43 30.85
C PRO A 98 20.83 -2.41 31.98
N ARG A 99 21.75 -1.43 31.83
CA ARG A 99 21.70 -0.23 32.66
C ARG A 99 20.49 0.60 32.26
N ILE A 100 19.71 0.98 33.25
CA ILE A 100 18.54 1.84 33.08
C ILE A 100 18.85 3.14 33.78
N GLN A 101 18.56 4.24 33.10
CA GLN A 101 18.77 5.59 33.56
C GLN A 101 17.44 6.32 33.69
N PHE A 102 17.39 7.26 34.63
CA PHE A 102 16.32 8.24 34.80
C PHE A 102 16.90 9.65 34.70
N LEU A 103 16.02 10.65 34.55
CA LEU A 103 16.43 12.06 34.52
C LEU A 103 16.34 12.67 35.92
N ASP A 104 17.41 13.36 36.32
CA ASP A 104 17.46 14.10 37.57
C ASP A 104 16.77 15.49 37.47
N ASN A 105 17.02 16.34 38.46
CA ASN A 105 16.49 17.70 38.46
C ASN A 105 17.15 18.62 37.44
N ASP A 106 18.42 18.34 37.12
CA ASP A 106 19.26 19.10 36.19
C ASP A 106 19.21 18.54 34.76
N MET A 107 18.28 17.62 34.49
CA MET A 107 18.05 16.96 33.19
C MET A 107 19.22 16.08 32.72
N ASN A 108 20.01 15.57 33.66
CA ASN A 108 21.06 14.59 33.41
C ASN A 108 20.54 13.17 33.56
N TRP A 109 21.02 12.27 32.70
CA TRP A 109 20.77 10.84 32.82
C TRP A 109 21.62 10.25 33.94
N ILE A 110 20.98 9.71 34.97
CA ILE A 110 21.61 9.04 36.11
C ILE A 110 21.16 7.57 36.12
N ASP A 111 22.10 6.67 36.43
CA ASP A 111 21.80 5.25 36.58
C ASP A 111 20.81 5.01 37.72
N GLU A 112 19.78 4.21 37.44
CA GLU A 112 18.79 3.76 38.42
C GLU A 112 19.40 2.61 39.23
N ASP A 113 19.79 2.90 40.49
CA ASP A 113 20.29 1.88 41.42
C ASP A 113 19.32 0.69 41.49
N GLU A 114 19.86 -0.54 41.51
CA GLU A 114 19.09 -1.81 41.40
C GLU A 114 17.98 -2.01 42.46
N ILE A 115 17.88 -1.15 43.46
CA ILE A 115 17.13 -1.39 44.71
C ILE A 115 15.64 -0.99 44.64
N SER A 116 15.16 -0.33 43.59
CA SER A 116 13.80 0.25 43.60
C SER A 116 12.87 -0.21 42.47
N VAL A 117 12.75 -1.51 42.18
CA VAL A 117 11.65 -2.01 41.33
C VAL A 117 11.05 -3.30 41.88
N THR A 118 10.27 -3.19 42.96
CA THR A 118 9.32 -4.21 43.39
C THR A 118 7.88 -3.74 43.14
N ASN A 119 7.56 -3.34 41.91
CA ASN A 119 6.16 -3.28 41.49
C ASN A 119 5.68 -4.69 41.10
N LYS A 120 5.15 -5.39 42.09
CA LYS A 120 4.65 -6.77 42.08
C LYS A 120 3.38 -7.01 41.22
N LYS A 121 3.06 -6.15 40.23
CA LYS A 121 1.77 -6.18 39.53
C LYS A 121 1.75 -6.77 38.11
N ASP A 122 2.90 -6.91 37.44
CA ASP A 122 2.93 -7.33 36.02
C ASP A 122 3.58 -8.70 35.81
N ALA A 123 3.32 -9.65 36.71
CA ALA A 123 3.94 -10.98 36.68
C ALA A 123 3.41 -11.93 35.58
N ASN A 124 2.47 -11.49 34.74
CA ASN A 124 1.76 -12.36 33.79
C ASN A 124 1.92 -12.01 32.31
N THR A 125 2.64 -10.93 31.96
CA THR A 125 2.82 -10.55 30.56
C THR A 125 3.87 -11.46 29.92
N SER A 126 3.50 -12.18 28.86
CA SER A 126 4.43 -13.03 28.12
C SER A 126 5.34 -12.18 27.22
N PRO A 127 6.60 -12.61 26.97
CA PRO A 127 7.47 -11.91 26.03
C PRO A 127 6.86 -11.82 24.63
N GLU A 128 6.13 -12.86 24.20
CA GLU A 128 5.41 -12.85 22.92
C GLU A 128 4.40 -11.69 22.85
N SER A 129 3.52 -11.56 23.86
CA SER A 129 2.50 -10.51 23.85
C SER A 129 3.11 -9.11 23.74
N LEU A 130 4.18 -8.83 24.48
CA LEU A 130 4.85 -7.53 24.44
C LEU A 130 5.49 -7.24 23.08
N ILE A 131 6.10 -8.24 22.44
CA ILE A 131 6.69 -8.08 21.11
C ILE A 131 5.62 -7.85 20.05
N LEU A 132 4.50 -8.57 20.13
CA LEU A 132 3.37 -8.38 19.21
C LEU A 132 2.73 -7.00 19.37
N ASP A 133 2.52 -6.55 20.62
CA ASP A 133 2.01 -5.20 20.89
C ASP A 133 2.93 -4.11 20.33
N TRP A 134 4.25 -4.30 20.42
CA TRP A 134 5.22 -3.39 19.81
C TRP A 134 5.12 -3.38 18.27
N LEU A 135 4.99 -4.55 17.64
CA LEU A 135 4.91 -4.71 16.18
C LEU A 135 3.65 -4.08 15.55
N GLN A 136 2.57 -3.87 16.33
CA GLN A 136 1.36 -3.17 15.87
C GLN A 136 1.64 -1.73 15.41
N TYR A 137 2.76 -1.15 15.85
CA TYR A 137 3.17 0.21 15.54
C TYR A 137 4.45 0.32 14.70
N SER A 138 5.13 -0.80 14.42
CA SER A 138 6.35 -0.83 13.62
C SER A 138 6.07 -0.96 12.13
N GLY A 139 6.98 -0.54 11.25
CA GLY A 139 6.91 -0.97 9.85
C GLY A 139 7.29 -2.46 9.70
N PRO A 140 7.30 -2.99 8.46
CA PRO A 140 8.05 -4.20 8.16
C PRO A 140 9.47 -4.09 8.69
N ILE A 141 9.89 -5.06 9.51
CA ILE A 141 11.18 -5.02 10.21
C ILE A 141 11.88 -6.37 10.08
N ASP A 142 13.20 -6.36 9.92
CA ASP A 142 13.99 -7.60 9.94
C ASP A 142 14.42 -7.98 11.37
N LEU A 143 14.89 -9.23 11.54
CA LEU A 143 15.28 -9.76 12.86
C LEU A 143 16.41 -8.94 13.51
N LYS A 144 17.37 -8.46 12.71
CA LYS A 144 18.52 -7.70 13.23
C LYS A 144 18.05 -6.36 13.76
N GLU A 145 17.26 -5.63 12.99
CA GLU A 145 16.72 -4.34 13.38
C GLU A 145 15.74 -4.46 14.55
N LEU A 146 14.93 -5.52 14.61
CA LEU A 146 14.04 -5.78 15.73
C LEU A 146 14.82 -6.00 17.03
N ALA A 147 15.88 -6.83 16.98
CA ALA A 147 16.76 -7.07 18.13
C ALA A 147 17.41 -5.77 18.61
N GLU A 148 17.84 -4.90 17.71
CA GLU A 148 18.41 -3.59 18.06
C GLU A 148 17.35 -2.63 18.62
N SER A 149 16.13 -2.64 18.09
CA SER A 149 15.05 -1.71 18.47
C SER A 149 14.43 -2.01 19.83
N LEU A 150 14.41 -3.29 20.22
CA LEU A 150 13.97 -3.75 21.53
C LEU A 150 15.14 -3.98 22.50
N GLY A 151 16.37 -4.04 21.97
CA GLY A 151 17.55 -4.52 22.69
C GLY A 151 17.40 -5.96 23.21
N ALA A 152 16.66 -6.77 22.48
CA ALA A 152 16.31 -8.14 22.83
C ALA A 152 17.37 -9.14 22.36
N ASP A 153 17.38 -10.33 22.97
CA ASP A 153 18.15 -11.45 22.46
C ASP A 153 17.58 -12.00 21.13
N ARG A 154 18.47 -12.36 20.19
CA ARG A 154 18.06 -12.78 18.85
C ARG A 154 17.42 -14.16 18.84
N ASP A 155 17.89 -15.08 19.67
CA ASP A 155 17.38 -16.45 19.71
C ASP A 155 15.97 -16.48 20.32
N LEU A 156 15.75 -15.64 21.35
CA LEU A 156 14.42 -15.38 21.90
C LEU A 156 13.47 -14.84 20.83
N LEU A 157 13.88 -13.79 20.10
CA LEU A 157 13.05 -13.19 19.05
C LEU A 157 12.75 -14.17 17.93
N GLN A 158 13.74 -14.92 17.45
CA GLN A 158 13.56 -15.89 16.38
C GLN A 158 12.54 -16.97 16.76
N THR A 159 12.61 -17.47 18.00
CA THR A 159 11.65 -18.44 18.54
C THR A 159 10.22 -17.89 18.51
N ILE A 160 10.04 -16.69 19.06
CA ILE A 160 8.73 -16.03 19.16
C ILE A 160 8.16 -15.73 17.77
N LEU A 161 8.95 -15.12 16.89
CA LEU A 161 8.52 -14.79 15.53
C LEU A 161 8.12 -16.04 14.74
N SER A 162 8.88 -17.14 14.86
CA SER A 162 8.56 -18.39 14.17
C SER A 162 7.23 -18.99 14.64
N SER A 163 6.98 -19.00 15.96
CA SER A 163 5.71 -19.45 16.54
C SER A 163 4.55 -18.56 16.08
N SER A 164 4.68 -17.25 16.22
CA SER A 164 3.62 -16.29 15.89
C SER A 164 3.30 -16.26 14.38
N VAL A 165 4.26 -16.52 13.50
CA VAL A 165 4.02 -16.73 12.06
C VAL A 165 3.24 -18.02 11.82
N GLY A 166 3.60 -19.12 12.48
CA GLY A 166 2.87 -20.39 12.40
C GLY A 166 1.40 -20.26 12.85
N GLU A 167 1.16 -19.45 13.87
CA GLU A 167 -0.17 -19.11 14.40
C GLU A 167 -0.92 -18.04 13.59
N LYS A 168 -0.32 -17.52 12.51
CA LYS A 168 -0.88 -16.44 11.66
C LYS A 168 -1.12 -15.12 12.40
N LYS A 169 -0.45 -14.88 13.54
CA LYS A 169 -0.44 -13.60 14.25
C LYS A 169 0.49 -12.59 13.56
N LEU A 170 1.49 -13.05 12.82
CA LEU A 170 2.42 -12.22 12.05
C LEU A 170 2.50 -12.66 10.60
N ILE A 171 2.76 -11.69 9.71
CA ILE A 171 3.12 -11.93 8.32
C ILE A 171 4.63 -11.89 8.21
N SER A 172 5.20 -12.86 7.49
CA SER A 172 6.63 -12.87 7.13
C SER A 172 6.83 -12.89 5.62
N GLY A 173 7.91 -12.29 5.14
CA GLY A 173 8.27 -12.29 3.72
C GLY A 173 9.15 -11.10 3.32
N HIS A 174 9.39 -10.95 2.02
CA HIS A 174 9.99 -9.74 1.45
C HIS A 174 8.90 -8.69 1.24
N LEU A 175 8.52 -8.04 2.34
CA LEU A 175 7.38 -7.11 2.35
C LEU A 175 7.72 -5.81 1.62
N GLU A 176 8.98 -5.38 1.66
CA GLU A 176 9.51 -4.23 0.94
C GLU A 176 10.18 -4.59 -0.39
N THR A 177 9.76 -3.97 -1.49
CA THR A 177 10.31 -4.08 -2.86
C THR A 177 11.84 -3.95 -2.96
N ASP A 178 12.48 -3.23 -2.04
CA ASP A 178 13.94 -2.98 -2.09
C ASP A 178 14.69 -3.80 -1.02
N SER A 179 13.96 -4.51 -0.16
CA SER A 179 14.54 -5.30 0.93
C SER A 179 14.81 -6.73 0.46
N LYS A 180 16.04 -7.18 0.67
CA LYS A 180 16.45 -8.56 0.44
C LYS A 180 16.33 -9.43 1.70
N ALA A 181 16.11 -8.81 2.87
CA ALA A 181 15.99 -9.53 4.13
C ALA A 181 14.57 -10.08 4.30
N LEU A 182 14.45 -11.16 5.07
CA LEU A 182 13.15 -11.64 5.55
C LEU A 182 12.65 -10.65 6.61
N GLN A 183 11.45 -10.11 6.39
CA GLN A 183 10.82 -9.13 7.27
C GLN A 183 9.57 -9.70 7.92
N PHE A 184 9.21 -9.11 9.05
CA PHE A 184 8.03 -9.44 9.85
C PHE A 184 7.17 -8.19 10.00
N CYS A 185 5.85 -8.34 9.96
CA CYS A 185 4.92 -7.25 10.17
C CYS A 185 3.60 -7.76 10.76
N ASP A 186 2.99 -6.95 11.61
CA ASP A 186 1.62 -7.14 12.06
C ASP A 186 0.65 -7.09 10.84
N PRO A 187 -0.32 -8.03 10.72
CA PRO A 187 -1.24 -8.09 9.59
C PRO A 187 -2.09 -6.83 9.41
N THR A 188 -2.69 -6.34 10.50
CA THR A 188 -3.57 -5.15 10.47
C THR A 188 -2.77 -3.91 10.11
N ASN A 189 -1.55 -3.80 10.62
CA ASN A 189 -0.63 -2.74 10.30
C ASN A 189 -0.21 -2.75 8.83
N LEU A 190 0.14 -3.92 8.30
CA LEU A 190 0.48 -4.08 6.89
C LEU A 190 -0.68 -3.64 5.98
N GLU A 191 -1.91 -4.03 6.31
CA GLU A 191 -3.09 -3.62 5.55
C GLU A 191 -3.28 -2.10 5.52
N ILE A 192 -3.14 -1.43 6.68
CA ILE A 192 -3.20 0.03 6.77
C ILE A 192 -2.11 0.67 5.89
N LEU A 193 -0.86 0.20 5.97
CA LEU A 193 0.24 0.71 5.16
C LEU A 193 -0.02 0.52 3.66
N LEU A 194 -0.56 -0.63 3.24
CA LEU A 194 -0.94 -0.90 1.86
C LEU A 194 -2.09 0.00 1.39
N ARG A 195 -3.10 0.25 2.23
CA ARG A 195 -4.19 1.17 1.91
C ARG A 195 -3.69 2.60 1.73
N MET A 196 -2.80 3.06 2.60
CA MET A 196 -2.17 4.38 2.49
C MET A 196 -1.35 4.50 1.21
N LYS A 197 -0.56 3.46 0.86
CA LYS A 197 0.20 3.40 -0.38
C LYS A 197 -0.70 3.47 -1.61
N ARG A 198 -1.76 2.65 -1.66
CA ARG A 198 -2.75 2.66 -2.76
C ARG A 198 -3.40 4.02 -2.92
N ARG A 199 -3.75 4.68 -1.81
CA ARG A 199 -4.33 6.04 -1.84
C ARG A 199 -3.32 7.06 -2.37
N ALA A 200 -2.06 6.99 -1.94
CA ALA A 200 -1.00 7.90 -2.39
C ALA A 200 -0.60 7.67 -3.85
N SER A 201 -0.76 6.45 -4.37
CA SER A 201 -0.45 6.09 -5.76
C SER A 201 -1.63 6.28 -6.72
N ARG A 202 -2.80 6.73 -6.23
CA ARG A 202 -3.90 7.08 -7.14
C ARG A 202 -3.47 8.29 -7.95
N ILE A 203 -3.29 8.06 -9.24
CA ILE A 203 -3.11 9.13 -10.23
C ILE A 203 -4.36 10.01 -10.12
N SER A 204 -4.16 11.25 -9.73
CA SER A 204 -5.22 12.25 -9.72
C SER A 204 -5.41 12.71 -11.17
N PHE A 205 -6.54 12.36 -11.76
CA PHE A 205 -6.94 12.90 -13.05
C PHE A 205 -7.85 14.09 -12.79
N GLU A 206 -7.52 15.23 -13.39
CA GLU A 206 -8.45 16.35 -13.50
C GLU A 206 -9.28 16.15 -14.76
N ALA A 207 -10.60 16.11 -14.63
CA ALA A 207 -11.48 15.96 -15.79
C ALA A 207 -11.39 17.23 -16.65
N LEU A 208 -11.09 17.06 -17.93
CA LEU A 208 -11.15 18.17 -18.89
C LEU A 208 -12.60 18.66 -19.04
N PRO A 209 -12.79 19.94 -19.41
CA PRO A 209 -14.11 20.46 -19.76
C PRO A 209 -14.80 19.58 -20.81
N GLY A 210 -16.11 19.37 -20.67
CA GLY A 210 -16.89 18.48 -21.53
C GLY A 210 -16.84 18.84 -23.03
N LEU A 211 -16.52 20.09 -23.37
CA LEU A 211 -16.32 20.55 -24.75
C LEU A 211 -15.15 19.87 -25.49
N HIS A 212 -14.21 19.26 -24.76
CA HIS A 212 -13.13 18.47 -25.36
C HIS A 212 -13.56 17.04 -25.72
N LEU A 213 -14.68 16.56 -25.17
CA LEU A 213 -15.12 15.18 -25.37
C LEU A 213 -15.47 14.91 -26.83
N GLN A 214 -16.15 15.86 -27.50
CA GLN A 214 -16.57 15.67 -28.89
C GLN A 214 -15.35 15.55 -29.81
N GLY A 215 -14.36 16.44 -29.66
CA GLY A 215 -13.11 16.40 -30.42
C GLY A 215 -12.28 15.15 -30.12
N PHE A 216 -12.20 14.75 -28.85
CA PHE A 216 -11.53 13.52 -28.45
C PHE A 216 -12.21 12.29 -29.05
N LEU A 217 -13.54 12.18 -28.99
CA LEU A 217 -14.29 11.05 -29.55
C LEU A 217 -14.10 10.97 -31.06
N ALA A 218 -14.17 12.11 -31.76
CA ALA A 218 -13.89 12.14 -33.19
C ALA A 218 -12.47 11.61 -33.49
N PHE A 219 -11.45 12.15 -32.81
CA PHE A 219 -10.06 11.70 -32.97
C PHE A 219 -9.88 10.22 -32.63
N PHE A 220 -10.40 9.77 -31.49
CA PHE A 220 -10.31 8.40 -31.01
C PHE A 220 -10.95 7.41 -31.99
N GLN A 221 -12.11 7.76 -32.54
CA GLN A 221 -12.84 7.00 -33.55
C GLN A 221 -12.25 7.10 -34.96
N GLY A 222 -11.13 7.83 -35.14
CA GLY A 222 -10.47 8.02 -36.42
C GLY A 222 -11.22 8.95 -37.39
N LEU A 223 -12.10 9.82 -36.87
CA LEU A 223 -12.84 10.81 -37.66
C LEU A 223 -12.05 12.14 -37.68
N GLY A 224 -11.75 12.63 -38.88
CA GLY A 224 -10.98 13.86 -39.09
C GLY A 224 -9.55 13.59 -39.58
N SER A 225 -9.17 14.24 -40.67
CA SER A 225 -7.98 13.97 -41.48
C SER A 225 -6.67 14.33 -40.76
N THR A 226 -5.95 13.31 -40.28
CA THR A 226 -4.47 13.17 -40.14
C THR A 226 -4.08 11.91 -39.37
N SER A 227 -5.02 11.09 -38.92
CA SER A 227 -4.68 9.76 -38.41
C SER A 227 -4.15 8.92 -39.57
N ASN A 228 -2.82 8.84 -39.69
CA ASN A 228 -2.11 7.76 -40.37
C ASN A 228 -2.45 6.46 -39.64
N ARG A 229 -3.67 5.95 -39.83
CA ARG A 229 -3.86 4.52 -39.63
C ARG A 229 -3.17 3.84 -40.79
N ASP A 230 -2.31 2.89 -40.48
CA ASP A 230 -1.48 2.23 -41.46
C ASP A 230 -2.24 1.07 -42.13
N SER A 231 -3.36 0.61 -41.55
CA SER A 231 -4.23 -0.41 -42.14
C SER A 231 -5.73 -0.25 -41.88
N LEU A 232 -6.54 -0.81 -42.78
CA LEU A 232 -8.00 -0.94 -42.61
C LEU A 232 -8.35 -1.74 -41.35
N SER A 233 -7.51 -2.73 -41.00
CA SER A 233 -7.63 -3.57 -39.80
C SER A 233 -7.64 -2.73 -38.51
N GLU A 234 -6.81 -1.70 -38.40
CA GLU A 234 -6.83 -0.80 -37.23
C GLU A 234 -8.14 -0.01 -37.13
N SER A 235 -8.75 0.32 -38.26
CA SER A 235 -10.06 0.99 -38.30
C SER A 235 -11.19 0.05 -37.91
N LEU A 236 -11.13 -1.20 -38.36
CA LEU A 236 -12.10 -2.25 -38.02
C LEU A 236 -12.00 -2.69 -36.57
N ASN A 237 -10.80 -2.79 -36.00
CA ASN A 237 -10.55 -3.18 -34.62
C ASN A 237 -11.35 -2.35 -33.60
N GLN A 238 -11.50 -1.04 -33.85
CA GLN A 238 -12.29 -0.17 -32.97
C GLN A 238 -13.81 -0.31 -33.15
N LEU A 239 -14.24 -0.91 -34.26
CA LEU A 239 -15.64 -1.10 -34.63
C LEU A 239 -16.10 -2.56 -34.52
N LEU A 240 -15.26 -3.45 -34.00
CA LEU A 240 -15.66 -4.84 -33.78
C LEU A 240 -16.86 -4.89 -32.86
N PHE A 241 -17.82 -5.76 -33.18
CA PHE A 241 -19.10 -5.90 -32.48
C PHE A 241 -19.98 -4.64 -32.46
N TYR A 242 -19.68 -3.62 -33.27
CA TYR A 242 -20.58 -2.48 -33.46
C TYR A 242 -21.67 -2.87 -34.48
N PRO A 243 -22.97 -2.90 -34.12
CA PRO A 243 -24.03 -3.16 -35.06
C PRO A 243 -24.31 -1.91 -35.91
N ALA A 244 -24.33 -2.07 -37.23
CA ALA A 244 -24.77 -1.01 -38.12
C ALA A 244 -25.47 -1.57 -39.36
N ALA A 245 -26.29 -0.75 -40.00
CA ALA A 245 -26.94 -1.13 -41.25
C ALA A 245 -25.89 -1.50 -42.30
N CYS A 246 -26.07 -2.65 -42.93
CA CYS A 246 -25.19 -3.19 -43.97
C CYS A 246 -24.74 -2.13 -45.00
N PRO A 247 -25.62 -1.31 -45.60
CA PRO A 247 -25.18 -0.31 -46.58
C PRO A 247 -24.30 0.80 -45.99
N LEU A 248 -24.40 1.11 -44.70
CA LEU A 248 -23.65 2.20 -44.06
C LEU A 248 -22.18 1.88 -43.88
N TRP A 249 -21.81 0.60 -43.78
CA TRP A 249 -20.42 0.18 -43.62
C TRP A 249 -19.54 0.69 -44.77
N GLU A 250 -19.95 0.44 -46.01
CA GLU A 250 -19.18 0.82 -47.19
C GLU A 250 -19.45 2.25 -47.68
N SER A 251 -20.58 2.85 -47.32
CA SER A 251 -20.96 4.19 -47.80
C SER A 251 -20.50 5.32 -46.87
N GLU A 252 -20.55 5.12 -45.55
CA GLU A 252 -20.35 6.19 -44.57
C GLU A 252 -19.27 5.84 -43.54
N ILE A 253 -19.32 4.63 -42.93
CA ILE A 253 -18.52 4.29 -41.75
C ILE A 253 -17.03 4.13 -42.06
N LEU A 254 -16.69 3.24 -43.02
CA LEU A 254 -15.30 3.00 -43.42
C LEU A 254 -14.72 4.18 -44.22
N PRO A 255 -15.44 4.78 -45.18
CA PRO A 255 -14.93 5.96 -45.91
C PRO A 255 -14.62 7.16 -45.01
N ALA A 256 -15.40 7.40 -43.95
CA ALA A 256 -15.15 8.51 -43.03
C ALA A 256 -13.90 8.34 -42.16
N ARG A 257 -13.41 7.11 -42.01
CA ARG A 257 -12.24 6.74 -41.17
C ARG A 257 -10.98 6.49 -41.96
N TRP A 258 -11.12 6.16 -43.25
CA TRP A 258 -10.01 5.76 -44.09
C TRP A 258 -10.05 6.49 -45.43
N GLN A 259 -9.14 7.44 -45.62
CA GLN A 259 -9.15 8.37 -46.74
C GLN A 259 -8.99 7.69 -48.12
N ASN A 260 -8.23 6.58 -48.18
CA ASN A 260 -7.97 5.83 -49.42
C ASN A 260 -8.87 4.60 -49.54
N TYR A 261 -10.10 4.67 -49.02
CA TYR A 261 -10.96 3.50 -48.91
C TYR A 261 -11.44 3.10 -50.31
N THR A 262 -11.26 1.82 -50.63
CA THR A 262 -11.86 1.22 -51.83
C THR A 262 -12.47 -0.10 -51.45
N LYS A 263 -13.60 -0.46 -52.08
CA LYS A 263 -14.28 -1.73 -51.85
C LYS A 263 -13.34 -2.92 -52.03
N LYS A 264 -12.45 -2.84 -53.02
CA LYS A 264 -11.43 -3.87 -53.28
C LYS A 264 -10.49 -4.11 -52.09
N ILE A 265 -10.11 -3.08 -51.34
CA ILE A 265 -9.26 -3.24 -50.15
C ILE A 265 -10.06 -3.94 -49.04
N PHE A 266 -11.34 -3.61 -48.89
CA PHE A 266 -12.19 -4.29 -47.92
C PHE A 266 -12.45 -5.75 -48.29
N ASP A 267 -12.68 -6.04 -49.58
CA ASP A 267 -12.79 -7.41 -50.07
C ASP A 267 -11.52 -8.22 -49.77
N LEU A 268 -10.34 -7.63 -49.98
CA LEU A 268 -9.06 -8.24 -49.63
C LEU A 268 -8.94 -8.47 -48.12
N GLU A 269 -9.32 -7.50 -47.30
CA GLU A 269 -9.29 -7.64 -45.84
C GLU A 269 -10.19 -8.78 -45.38
N LEU A 270 -11.41 -8.89 -45.92
CA LEU A 270 -12.34 -10.00 -45.63
C LEU A 270 -11.75 -11.37 -46.01
N LEU A 271 -10.97 -11.44 -47.08
CA LEU A 271 -10.32 -12.69 -47.53
C LEU A 271 -9.09 -13.05 -46.70
N GLU A 272 -8.28 -12.07 -46.30
CA GLU A 272 -6.96 -12.30 -45.70
C GLU A 272 -6.97 -12.33 -44.16
N SER A 273 -7.88 -11.60 -43.52
CA SER A 273 -7.79 -11.31 -42.08
C SER A 273 -8.70 -12.16 -41.17
N GLN A 274 -9.33 -13.23 -41.69
CA GLN A 274 -10.31 -14.05 -40.95
C GLN A 274 -11.47 -13.21 -40.35
N LEU A 275 -11.74 -12.05 -40.93
CA LEU A 275 -12.84 -11.18 -40.59
C LEU A 275 -14.16 -11.80 -41.04
N ILE A 276 -15.13 -11.85 -40.13
CA ILE A 276 -16.46 -12.38 -40.38
C ILE A 276 -17.51 -11.33 -40.08
N TRP A 277 -18.66 -11.43 -40.72
CA TRP A 277 -19.84 -10.63 -40.37
C TRP A 277 -20.90 -11.50 -39.70
N LEU A 278 -21.63 -10.89 -38.77
CA LEU A 278 -22.75 -11.49 -38.05
C LEU A 278 -23.97 -10.60 -38.21
N GLY A 279 -25.14 -11.19 -38.44
CA GLY A 279 -26.40 -10.47 -38.42
C GLY A 279 -26.82 -10.15 -36.98
N THR A 280 -27.18 -8.89 -36.71
CA THR A 280 -27.61 -8.42 -35.38
C THR A 280 -29.06 -7.95 -35.34
N GLY A 281 -29.72 -7.84 -36.50
CA GLY A 281 -31.06 -7.30 -36.62
C GLY A 281 -31.51 -7.18 -38.09
N LYS A 282 -32.57 -6.42 -38.33
CA LYS A 282 -33.11 -6.24 -39.69
C LYS A 282 -32.15 -5.36 -40.51
N GLN A 283 -31.45 -5.98 -41.45
CA GLN A 283 -30.45 -5.34 -42.33
C GLN A 283 -29.24 -4.75 -41.61
N GLU A 284 -28.97 -5.21 -40.38
CA GLU A 284 -27.82 -4.81 -39.60
C GLU A 284 -26.81 -5.95 -39.47
N ILE A 285 -25.56 -5.59 -39.65
CA ILE A 285 -24.42 -6.48 -39.48
C ILE A 285 -23.40 -5.84 -38.54
N GLN A 286 -22.63 -6.69 -37.89
CA GLN A 286 -21.41 -6.32 -37.17
C GLN A 286 -20.25 -7.19 -37.67
N PHE A 287 -19.03 -6.67 -37.54
CA PHE A 287 -17.82 -7.42 -37.85
C PHE A 287 -17.11 -7.92 -36.59
N ALA A 288 -16.44 -9.06 -36.71
CA ALA A 288 -15.61 -9.66 -35.68
C ALA A 288 -14.47 -10.45 -36.34
N TYR A 289 -13.34 -10.58 -35.66
CA TYR A 289 -12.35 -11.59 -36.02
C TYR A 289 -12.75 -12.95 -35.43
N THR A 290 -12.42 -14.01 -36.15
CA THR A 290 -12.84 -15.38 -35.79
C THR A 290 -12.34 -15.81 -34.41
N ASP A 291 -11.12 -15.42 -34.03
CA ASP A 291 -10.50 -15.67 -32.73
C ASP A 291 -11.09 -14.79 -31.61
N GLU A 292 -11.60 -13.61 -31.94
CA GLU A 292 -12.20 -12.66 -31.00
C GLU A 292 -13.70 -12.86 -30.78
N LEU A 293 -14.36 -13.75 -31.52
CA LEU A 293 -15.80 -14.06 -31.38
C LEU A 293 -16.28 -14.29 -29.95
N HIS A 294 -15.42 -14.82 -29.09
CA HIS A 294 -15.72 -15.08 -27.68
C HIS A 294 -15.97 -13.78 -26.87
N LEU A 295 -15.43 -12.64 -27.29
CA LEU A 295 -15.60 -11.33 -26.65
C LEU A 295 -17.02 -10.77 -26.80
N GLY A 296 -17.68 -11.03 -27.93
CA GLY A 296 -19.04 -10.55 -28.20
C GLY A 296 -20.16 -11.35 -27.50
N ARG A 297 -19.87 -12.54 -26.97
CA ARG A 297 -20.87 -13.45 -26.39
C ARG A 297 -21.29 -13.14 -24.95
N SER A 298 -20.66 -12.17 -24.29
CA SER A 298 -20.95 -11.85 -22.88
C SER A 298 -22.18 -10.97 -22.64
N THR A 299 -22.96 -10.61 -23.68
CA THR A 299 -24.04 -9.60 -23.57
C THR A 299 -25.45 -10.11 -23.93
N GLN A 300 -25.70 -11.41 -23.87
CA GLN A 300 -27.08 -11.94 -23.85
C GLN A 300 -27.39 -12.52 -22.46
N PRO A 301 -28.24 -11.86 -21.65
CA PRO A 301 -28.85 -12.54 -20.51
C PRO A 301 -29.83 -13.58 -21.05
N ASN A 302 -29.58 -14.86 -20.78
CA ASN A 302 -30.48 -16.00 -20.92
C ASN A 302 -31.46 -15.99 -22.12
N LEU A 303 -31.09 -16.69 -23.18
CA LEU A 303 -32.03 -17.51 -23.93
C LEU A 303 -31.63 -18.97 -23.72
N GLU A 304 -32.06 -19.54 -22.59
CA GLU A 304 -32.31 -20.98 -22.55
C GLU A 304 -33.43 -21.27 -23.57
N ASN A 305 -33.04 -21.64 -24.79
CA ASN A 305 -33.87 -22.46 -25.65
C ASN A 305 -32.94 -23.24 -26.60
N PRO A 306 -32.89 -24.59 -26.53
CA PRO A 306 -31.98 -25.40 -27.33
C PRO A 306 -32.49 -25.67 -28.76
N ASP A 307 -33.54 -24.98 -29.23
CA ASP A 307 -34.13 -25.18 -30.55
C ASP A 307 -34.13 -23.89 -31.37
N ILE A 308 -32.98 -23.50 -31.92
CA ILE A 308 -32.94 -22.81 -33.21
C ILE A 308 -31.80 -23.42 -34.01
N GLY A 309 -32.19 -24.03 -35.11
CA GLY A 309 -31.40 -24.95 -35.90
C GLY A 309 -30.14 -24.35 -36.51
N SER A 310 -29.25 -25.28 -36.81
CA SER A 310 -28.12 -25.23 -37.70
C SER A 310 -28.48 -24.87 -39.16
N ASP A 311 -29.31 -23.85 -39.39
CA ASP A 311 -29.72 -23.40 -40.71
C ASP A 311 -29.84 -21.87 -40.71
N HIS A 312 -28.72 -21.19 -40.93
CA HIS A 312 -28.64 -19.93 -41.69
C HIS A 312 -27.17 -19.52 -41.82
N PHE A 313 -26.38 -20.40 -42.43
CA PHE A 313 -25.25 -19.95 -43.25
C PHE A 313 -25.78 -19.80 -44.68
N LEU A 314 -25.81 -18.54 -45.14
CA LEU A 314 -26.04 -18.12 -46.53
C LEU A 314 -27.49 -18.24 -47.04
N PRO A 315 -27.92 -17.32 -47.92
CA PRO A 315 -27.59 -17.41 -49.34
C PRO A 315 -26.44 -16.51 -49.81
#